data_AF-A0A132HPF8-F1
#
_entry.id   AF-A0A132HPF8-F1
#
_cell.length_a   1.000
_cell.length_b   1.000
_cell.length_c   1.000
_cell.angle_alpha   90.00
_cell.angle_beta   90.00
_cell.angle_gamma   90.00
#
_symmetry.space_group_name_H-M   'P 1'
#
loop_
_entity.id
_entity.type
_entity.pdbx_description
1 polymer ?
#
loop_
_entity_poly.entity_id
_entity_poly.type
_entity_poly.pdbx_seq_one_letter_code
_entity_poly.pdbx_strand_id
1 'polypeptide(L)'
;MKRLRMIMMSIAALALVSCSAVQKTVSSDNAASLSGQQCATATNALYKAYKTAGKIDLSSTTNVSNILVVATAYNQLKANKGDASYRKAFTKGAVAAGTGLITAANAETFTNTLLNSTGLGNINTTNIKNNVQTAGTIITLLNTLKQ
;
A
#
# COMPACT_ATOMS: atom_id res chain seq x y z
N MET A 1 -30.44 36.62 -13.27
CA MET A 1 -30.54 35.62 -14.37
C MET A 1 -29.30 34.72 -14.35
N LYS A 2 -29.56 33.41 -14.38
CA LYS A 2 -28.70 32.27 -14.77
C LYS A 2 -27.35 32.03 -14.07
N ARG A 3 -27.39 30.98 -13.24
CA ARG A 3 -26.29 30.16 -12.71
C ARG A 3 -25.47 29.58 -13.86
N LEU A 4 -24.14 29.68 -13.81
CA LEU A 4 -23.25 28.96 -14.72
C LEU A 4 -22.70 27.72 -14.00
N ARG A 5 -23.19 26.56 -14.42
CA ARG A 5 -22.61 25.24 -14.16
C ARG A 5 -21.29 25.16 -14.93
N MET A 6 -20.21 24.71 -14.29
CA MET A 6 -19.20 23.91 -14.99
C MET A 6 -18.52 22.97 -14.01
N ILE A 7 -19.04 21.74 -13.99
CA ILE A 7 -18.39 20.54 -13.50
C ILE A 7 -17.44 20.08 -14.61
N MET A 8 -16.16 19.90 -14.29
CA MET A 8 -15.15 19.21 -15.09
C MET A 8 -14.02 18.89 -14.08
N MET A 9 -13.89 17.72 -13.45
CA MET A 9 -13.70 16.35 -13.94
C MET A 9 -12.71 16.28 -15.10
N SER A 10 -11.41 16.11 -14.78
CA SER A 10 -10.40 15.41 -15.58
C SER A 10 -9.19 15.14 -14.68
N ILE A 11 -9.09 13.94 -14.11
CA ILE A 11 -8.24 12.83 -14.55
C ILE A 11 -6.78 13.01 -14.12
N ALA A 12 -6.41 12.15 -13.17
CA ALA A 12 -5.07 11.89 -12.70
C ALA A 12 -4.11 11.65 -13.88
N ALA A 13 -3.03 12.41 -13.94
CA ALA A 13 -1.87 12.06 -14.74
C ALA A 13 -1.12 10.92 -14.03
N LEU A 14 -1.60 9.69 -14.23
CA LEU A 14 -0.80 8.49 -14.00
C LEU A 14 0.15 8.37 -15.21
N ALA A 15 1.29 9.07 -15.16
CA ALA A 15 2.29 9.00 -16.20
C ALA A 15 2.93 7.61 -16.20
N LEU A 16 2.44 6.74 -17.09
CA LEU A 16 3.13 5.55 -17.57
C LEU A 16 4.36 6.02 -18.38
N VAL A 17 5.51 6.13 -17.72
CA VAL A 17 6.79 6.26 -18.42
C VAL A 17 7.31 4.87 -18.72
N SER A 18 7.46 4.57 -20.02
CA SER A 18 8.11 3.36 -20.54
C SER A 18 9.44 3.71 -21.21
N CYS A 19 10.39 2.76 -21.12
CA CYS A 19 11.72 2.69 -21.78
C CYS A 19 12.76 3.74 -21.35
N SER A 20 14.02 3.41 -21.02
CA SER A 20 14.97 2.57 -21.77
C SER A 20 16.04 1.94 -20.87
N ALA A 21 16.63 0.84 -21.34
CA ALA A 21 17.65 0.05 -20.66
C ALA A 21 19.01 0.77 -20.53
N VAL A 22 19.22 1.49 -19.41
CA VAL A 22 20.50 1.69 -18.69
C VAL A 22 20.11 2.17 -17.28
N GLN A 23 19.86 1.28 -16.30
CA GLN A 23 19.68 1.62 -14.85
C GLN A 23 19.12 0.42 -14.04
N LYS A 24 19.77 -0.75 -14.06
CA LYS A 24 19.21 -1.91 -13.31
C LYS A 24 19.33 -1.81 -11.78
N THR A 25 20.02 -0.80 -11.25
CA THR A 25 20.24 -0.65 -9.79
C THR A 25 19.69 0.65 -9.19
N VAL A 26 19.28 1.63 -9.99
CA VAL A 26 18.79 2.93 -9.49
C VAL A 26 17.29 3.12 -9.73
N SER A 27 16.71 2.49 -10.77
CA SER A 27 15.26 2.59 -11.01
C SER A 27 14.45 1.59 -10.17
N SER A 28 15.00 0.40 -9.90
CA SER A 28 14.37 -0.60 -9.03
C SER A 28 14.31 -0.12 -7.58
N ASP A 29 15.38 0.49 -7.07
CA ASP A 29 15.46 0.94 -5.68
C ASP A 29 14.56 2.15 -5.42
N ASN A 30 14.46 3.07 -6.38
CA ASN A 30 13.51 4.19 -6.30
C ASN A 30 12.06 3.70 -6.40
N ALA A 31 11.76 2.76 -7.29
CA ALA A 31 10.42 2.17 -7.40
C ALA A 31 10.03 1.38 -6.13
N ALA A 32 10.97 0.60 -5.60
CA ALA A 32 10.79 -0.14 -4.35
C ALA A 32 10.56 0.80 -3.17
N SER A 33 11.38 1.83 -3.03
CA SER A 33 11.23 2.86 -1.98
C SER A 33 9.89 3.58 -2.09
N LEU A 34 9.47 3.99 -3.30
CA LEU A 34 8.17 4.62 -3.52
C LEU A 34 7.01 3.67 -3.17
N SER A 35 7.10 2.41 -3.58
CA SER A 35 6.12 1.37 -3.24
C SER A 35 6.02 1.20 -1.72
N GLY A 36 7.16 1.17 -1.01
CA GLY A 36 7.22 1.15 0.44
C GLY A 36 6.55 2.36 1.10
N GLN A 37 6.81 3.57 0.58
CA GLN A 37 6.20 4.81 1.09
C GLN A 37 4.67 4.82 0.92
N GLN A 38 4.19 4.41 -0.26
CA GLN A 38 2.76 4.31 -0.55
C GLN A 38 2.09 3.26 0.34
N CYS A 39 2.73 2.11 0.51
CA CYS A 39 2.25 1.05 1.38
C CYS A 39 2.13 1.51 2.84
N ALA A 40 3.17 2.16 3.37
CA ALA A 40 3.17 2.67 4.73
C ALA A 40 2.10 3.75 4.94
N THR A 41 1.96 4.68 4.00
CA THR A 41 0.91 5.72 4.04
C THR A 41 -0.49 5.11 4.10
N ALA A 42 -0.77 4.15 3.22
CA ALA A 42 -2.06 3.45 3.19
C ALA A 42 -2.30 2.63 4.46
N THR A 43 -1.26 1.95 4.96
CA THR A 43 -1.31 1.18 6.20
C THR A 43 -1.60 2.08 7.40
N ASN A 44 -0.97 3.25 7.48
CA ASN A 44 -1.21 4.24 8.54
C ASN A 44 -2.65 4.74 8.52
N ALA A 45 -3.19 5.02 7.33
CA ALA A 45 -4.58 5.44 7.18
C ALA A 45 -5.55 4.33 7.63
N LEU A 46 -5.30 3.08 7.23
CA LEU A 46 -6.10 1.93 7.66
C LEU A 46 -5.99 1.66 9.16
N TYR A 47 -4.80 1.81 9.75
CA TYR A 47 -4.58 1.69 11.18
C TYR A 47 -5.41 2.72 11.95
N LYS A 48 -5.37 3.99 11.54
CA LYS A 48 -6.16 5.06 12.16
C LYS A 48 -7.67 4.76 12.07
N ALA A 49 -8.15 4.38 10.89
CA ALA A 49 -9.55 3.99 10.70
C ALA A 49 -9.95 2.82 11.62
N TYR A 50 -9.11 1.78 11.70
CA TYR A 50 -9.33 0.63 12.57
C TYR A 50 -9.31 1.00 14.06
N LYS A 51 -8.37 1.85 14.50
CA LYS A 51 -8.29 2.31 15.90
C LYS A 51 -9.51 3.12 16.31
N THR A 52 -10.07 3.91 15.40
CA THR A 52 -11.28 4.72 15.68
C THR A 52 -12.54 3.87 15.65
N ALA A 53 -12.71 2.99 14.67
CA ALA A 53 -13.97 2.28 14.43
C ALA A 53 -14.02 0.84 14.99
N GLY A 54 -12.89 0.28 15.43
CA GLY A 54 -12.76 -1.12 15.83
C GLY A 54 -12.86 -2.14 14.69
N LYS A 55 -13.12 -1.68 13.47
CA LYS A 55 -13.23 -2.49 12.23
C LYS A 55 -12.78 -1.68 11.02
N ILE A 56 -12.46 -2.37 9.93
CA ILE A 56 -12.26 -1.74 8.63
C ILE A 56 -13.59 -1.67 7.90
N ASP A 57 -14.05 -0.46 7.61
CA ASP A 57 -15.26 -0.22 6.83
C ASP A 57 -14.96 -0.30 5.33
N LEU A 58 -15.48 -1.33 4.66
CA LEU A 58 -15.32 -1.55 3.21
C LEU A 58 -16.34 -0.77 2.36
N SER A 59 -17.30 -0.08 2.99
CA SER A 59 -18.18 0.87 2.28
C SER A 59 -17.48 2.21 2.03
N SER A 60 -16.51 2.57 2.88
CA SER A 60 -15.63 3.73 2.69
C SER A 60 -14.70 3.55 1.49
N THR A 61 -14.89 4.40 0.48
CA THR A 61 -14.03 4.43 -0.72
C THR A 61 -12.57 4.72 -0.38
N THR A 62 -12.31 5.51 0.66
CA THR A 62 -10.96 5.78 1.18
C THR A 62 -10.30 4.51 1.71
N ASN A 63 -11.00 3.73 2.54
CA ASN A 63 -10.46 2.47 3.07
C ASN A 63 -10.22 1.46 1.95
N VAL A 64 -11.18 1.33 1.02
CA VAL A 64 -11.05 0.46 -0.17
C VAL A 64 -9.82 0.86 -0.99
N SER A 65 -9.62 2.15 -1.25
CA SER A 65 -8.45 2.65 -1.97
C SER A 65 -7.14 2.30 -1.25
N ASN A 66 -7.08 2.50 0.07
CA ASN A 66 -5.89 2.19 0.86
C ASN A 66 -5.57 0.68 0.86
N ILE A 67 -6.60 -0.17 0.93
CA ILE A 67 -6.41 -1.63 0.84
C ILE A 67 -5.85 -2.03 -0.53
N LEU A 68 -6.35 -1.42 -1.62
CA LEU A 68 -5.83 -1.67 -2.97
C LEU A 68 -4.35 -1.26 -3.11
N VAL A 69 -3.96 -0.14 -2.48
CA VAL A 69 -2.56 0.28 -2.43
C VAL A 69 -1.71 -0.75 -1.69
N VAL A 70 -2.16 -1.23 -0.52
CA VAL A 70 -1.46 -2.29 0.23
C VAL A 70 -1.37 -3.59 -0.57
N ALA A 71 -2.44 -4.00 -1.26
CA ALA A 71 -2.45 -5.20 -2.11
C ALA A 71 -1.51 -5.06 -3.32
N THR A 72 -1.45 -3.86 -3.92
CA THR A 72 -0.53 -3.57 -5.03
C THR A 72 0.92 -3.63 -4.57
N ALA A 73 1.24 -2.99 -3.44
CA ALA A 73 2.56 -3.03 -2.84
C ALA A 73 2.97 -4.46 -2.44
N TYR A 74 2.04 -5.24 -1.88
CA TYR A 74 2.23 -6.66 -1.63
C TYR A 74 2.64 -7.42 -2.89
N ASN A 75 1.89 -7.25 -3.99
CA ASN A 75 2.16 -7.96 -5.24
C ASN A 75 3.53 -7.58 -5.82
N GLN A 76 3.90 -6.30 -5.75
CA GLN A 76 5.22 -5.83 -6.17
C GLN A 76 6.34 -6.42 -5.29
N LEU A 77 6.16 -6.42 -3.97
CA LEU A 77 7.12 -7.02 -3.03
C LEU A 77 7.24 -8.53 -3.24
N LYS A 78 6.13 -9.22 -3.52
CA LYS A 78 6.08 -10.67 -3.78
C LYS A 78 6.77 -11.05 -5.08
N ALA A 79 6.55 -10.28 -6.15
CA ALA A 79 7.21 -10.46 -7.44
C ALA A 79 8.74 -10.33 -7.31
N ASN A 80 9.21 -9.49 -6.38
CA ASN A 80 10.62 -9.23 -6.12
C ASN A 80 11.15 -9.93 -4.85
N LYS A 81 10.50 -11.01 -4.38
CA LYS A 81 10.87 -11.68 -3.11
C LYS A 81 12.33 -12.14 -3.04
N GLY A 82 12.89 -12.54 -4.19
CA GLY A 82 14.28 -12.98 -4.33
C GLY A 82 15.31 -11.85 -4.41
N ASP A 83 14.86 -10.60 -4.56
CA ASP A 83 15.72 -9.43 -4.64
C ASP A 83 15.85 -8.76 -3.26
N ALA A 84 16.99 -9.00 -2.61
CA ALA A 84 17.27 -8.42 -1.29
C ALA A 84 17.39 -6.88 -1.33
N SER A 85 17.88 -6.31 -2.42
CA SER A 85 18.01 -4.86 -2.58
C SER A 85 16.64 -4.21 -2.70
N TYR A 86 15.74 -4.80 -3.50
CA TYR A 86 14.35 -4.37 -3.60
C TYR A 86 13.67 -4.37 -2.22
N ARG A 87 13.77 -5.47 -1.47
CA ARG A 87 13.17 -5.53 -0.12
C ARG A 87 13.74 -4.45 0.80
N LYS A 88 15.06 -4.26 0.80
CA LYS A 88 15.72 -3.24 1.63
C LYS A 88 15.26 -1.83 1.27
N ALA A 89 15.16 -1.52 -0.03
CA ALA A 89 14.67 -0.23 -0.50
C ALA A 89 13.18 -0.03 -0.16
N PHE A 90 12.35 -1.05 -0.32
CA PHE A 90 10.95 -1.05 0.12
C PHE A 90 10.82 -0.76 1.62
N THR A 91 11.56 -1.49 2.46
CA THR A 91 11.55 -1.29 3.92
C THR A 91 11.98 0.13 4.30
N LYS A 92 13.02 0.68 3.66
CA LYS A 92 13.45 2.07 3.86
C LYS A 92 12.34 3.07 3.50
N GLY A 93 11.67 2.87 2.37
CA GLY A 93 10.53 3.69 1.97
C GLY A 93 9.38 3.62 2.98
N ALA A 94 9.09 2.41 3.48
CA ALA A 94 8.05 2.22 4.49
C ALA A 94 8.35 2.96 5.80
N VAL A 95 9.62 2.96 6.25
CA VAL A 95 10.05 3.75 7.42
C VAL A 95 9.88 5.25 7.16
N ALA A 96 10.28 5.74 5.98
CA ALA A 96 10.23 7.17 5.65
C ALA A 96 8.79 7.74 5.72
N ALA A 97 7.79 6.96 5.31
CA ALA A 97 6.38 7.36 5.35
C ALA A 97 5.61 6.79 6.55
N GLY A 98 6.27 6.05 7.44
CA GLY A 98 5.66 5.30 8.54
C GLY A 98 5.08 6.16 9.66
N THR A 99 5.43 7.45 9.75
CA THR A 99 4.91 8.42 10.74
C THR A 99 4.87 7.88 12.18
N GLY A 100 5.88 7.11 12.59
CA GLY A 100 5.98 6.52 13.93
C GLY A 100 5.25 5.19 14.11
N LEU A 101 4.34 4.79 13.21
CA LEU A 101 3.71 3.47 13.25
C LEU A 101 4.63 2.40 12.67
N ILE A 102 5.24 2.69 11.51
CA ILE A 102 6.31 1.88 10.92
C ILE A 102 7.63 2.62 11.20
N THR A 103 8.47 2.02 12.03
CA THR A 103 9.74 2.57 12.50
C THR A 103 10.90 1.67 12.08
N ALA A 104 12.13 2.15 12.18
CA ALA A 104 13.30 1.32 11.94
C ALA A 104 13.32 0.03 12.79
N ALA A 105 12.73 0.07 13.99
CA ALA A 105 12.69 -1.08 14.90
C ALA A 105 11.71 -2.18 14.47
N ASN A 106 10.59 -1.83 13.82
CA ASN A 106 9.54 -2.79 13.44
C ASN A 106 9.40 -2.99 11.92
N ALA A 107 10.12 -2.23 11.09
CA ALA A 107 9.92 -2.22 9.64
C ALA A 107 10.28 -3.54 8.96
N GLU A 108 11.28 -4.26 9.46
CA GLU A 108 11.61 -5.59 8.94
C GLU A 108 10.49 -6.59 9.22
N THR A 109 9.98 -6.61 10.45
CA THR A 109 8.80 -7.41 10.84
C THR A 109 7.57 -7.05 10.01
N PHE A 110 7.31 -5.76 9.80
CA PHE A 110 6.23 -5.28 8.93
C PHE A 110 6.39 -5.79 7.50
N THR A 111 7.57 -5.62 6.90
CA THR A 111 7.86 -6.04 5.52
C THR A 111 7.73 -7.56 5.36
N ASN A 112 8.25 -8.33 6.32
CA ASN A 112 8.15 -9.78 6.32
C ASN A 112 6.71 -10.26 6.52
N THR A 113 5.95 -9.61 7.41
CA THR A 113 4.51 -9.90 7.58
C THR A 113 3.76 -9.64 6.28
N LEU A 114 4.02 -8.51 5.64
CA LEU A 114 3.41 -8.18 4.36
C LEU A 114 3.73 -9.26 3.33
N LEU A 115 5.01 -9.59 3.12
CA LEU A 115 5.46 -10.59 2.13
C LEU A 115 4.86 -12.00 2.35
N ASN A 116 4.62 -12.35 3.62
CA ASN A 116 4.06 -13.64 4.03
C ASN A 116 2.54 -13.64 4.21
N SER A 117 1.87 -12.48 4.07
CA SER A 117 0.43 -12.39 4.17
C SER A 117 -0.26 -13.22 3.09
N THR A 118 -1.28 -13.98 3.49
CA THR A 118 -2.13 -14.75 2.59
C THR A 118 -3.37 -13.94 2.21
N GLY A 119 -3.81 -14.06 0.96
CA GLY A 119 -5.02 -13.39 0.46
C GLY A 119 -4.83 -11.97 -0.07
N LEU A 120 -3.75 -11.24 0.29
CA LEU A 120 -3.51 -9.89 -0.25
C LEU A 120 -3.35 -9.87 -1.78
N GLY A 121 -2.69 -10.89 -2.34
CA GLY A 121 -2.48 -10.97 -3.78
C GLY A 121 -3.76 -11.19 -4.60
N ASN A 122 -4.83 -11.64 -3.94
CA ASN A 122 -6.12 -11.84 -4.59
C ASN A 122 -6.97 -10.57 -4.57
N ILE A 123 -6.61 -9.52 -3.83
CA ILE A 123 -7.43 -8.32 -3.71
C ILE A 123 -7.24 -7.43 -4.94
N ASN A 124 -8.35 -7.07 -5.59
CA ASN A 124 -8.41 -6.10 -6.67
C ASN A 124 -9.72 -5.30 -6.64
N THR A 125 -9.87 -4.34 -7.54
CA THR A 125 -11.05 -3.46 -7.63
C THR A 125 -12.37 -4.21 -7.80
N THR A 126 -12.34 -5.43 -8.34
CA THR A 126 -13.51 -6.24 -8.64
C THR A 126 -13.99 -7.05 -7.44
N ASN A 127 -13.10 -7.49 -6.55
CA ASN A 127 -13.44 -8.42 -5.46
C ASN A 127 -13.25 -7.87 -4.04
N ILE A 128 -12.69 -6.68 -3.89
CA ILE A 128 -12.41 -6.07 -2.57
C ILE A 128 -13.65 -5.93 -1.67
N LYS A 129 -14.83 -5.67 -2.22
CA LYS A 129 -16.08 -5.53 -1.45
C LYS A 129 -16.75 -6.86 -1.10
N ASN A 130 -16.45 -7.92 -1.86
CA ASN A 130 -17.10 -9.22 -1.72
C ASN A 130 -16.26 -10.23 -0.94
N ASN A 131 -14.98 -9.91 -0.70
CA ASN A 131 -14.05 -10.83 -0.08
C ASN A 131 -13.96 -10.54 1.43
N VAL A 132 -14.80 -11.22 2.21
CA VAL A 132 -14.85 -11.16 3.69
C VAL A 132 -13.47 -11.39 4.32
N GLN A 133 -12.57 -12.12 3.64
CA GLN A 133 -11.19 -12.35 4.11
C GLN A 133 -10.31 -11.09 4.01
N THR A 134 -10.63 -10.13 3.15
CA THR A 134 -9.85 -8.90 2.93
C THR A 134 -9.67 -8.10 4.20
N ALA A 135 -10.75 -7.86 4.94
CA ALA A 135 -10.67 -7.12 6.21
C ALA A 135 -9.85 -7.89 7.25
N GLY A 136 -10.01 -9.21 7.33
CA GLY A 136 -9.25 -10.08 8.23
C GLY A 136 -7.74 -10.04 7.96
N THR A 137 -7.32 -10.22 6.70
CA THR A 137 -5.91 -10.14 6.32
C THR A 137 -5.31 -8.77 6.63
N ILE A 138 -6.03 -7.69 6.32
CA ILE A 138 -5.58 -6.33 6.63
C ILE A 138 -5.48 -6.11 8.14
N ILE A 139 -6.45 -6.56 8.93
CA ILE A 139 -6.40 -6.45 10.40
C ILE A 139 -5.20 -7.22 10.97
N THR A 140 -4.89 -8.40 10.46
CA THR A 140 -3.69 -9.17 10.87
C THR A 140 -2.42 -8.36 10.61
N LEU A 141 -2.29 -7.74 9.43
CA LEU A 141 -1.17 -6.86 9.11
C LEU A 141 -1.12 -5.65 10.07
N LEU A 142 -2.26 -5.02 10.36
CA LEU A 142 -2.32 -3.87 11.27
C LEU A 142 -1.96 -4.24 12.71
N ASN A 143 -2.27 -5.47 13.13
CA ASN A 143 -1.97 -5.95 14.48
C ASN A 143 -0.46 -6.15 14.71
N THR A 144 0.35 -6.39 13.66
CA THR A 144 1.81 -6.51 13.82
C THR A 144 2.50 -5.18 14.13
N LEU A 145 1.80 -4.07 13.91
CA LEU A 145 2.25 -2.70 14.19
C LEU A 145 1.89 -2.23 15.62
N LYS A 146 1.23 -3.06 16.42
CA LYS A 146 0.85 -2.75 17.82
C LYS A 146 1.97 -3.03 18.84
N GLN A 147 3.18 -3.36 18.37
CA GLN A 147 4.34 -3.64 19.23
C GLN A 147 4.94 -2.37 19.80
#